data_AF-A0A951HLU0-F1
#
_entry.id   AF-A0A951HLU0-F1
#
_cell.length_a   1.000
_cell.length_b   1.000
_cell.length_c   1.000
_cell.angle_alpha   90.00
_cell.angle_beta   90.00
_cell.angle_gamma   90.00
#
_symmetry.space_group_name_H-M   'P 1'
#
loop_
_entity.id
_entity.type
_entity.pdbx_description
1 polymer ?
#
loop_
_entity_poly.entity_id
_entity_poly.type
_entity_poly.pdbx_seq_one_letter_code
_entity_poly.pdbx_strand_id
1 'polypeptide(L)'
;DYSTSGSTTTLSAGANWEPIEDLLFRGNWAQGFRAPSIGELFGTPSRFDQEIVDPCSAVGGAIPAAVRTNCIAQGVPANGSYVQLNTQLPVITGGNPNLAPEKSRSWGAGAVWRPQFARRLSLEANYYNIRVNGAIQAIDAEVLLGRCANTGDALSCAAITRSASGAVTQIRGFLQNIASIRTDGFDFTLNWRGPQTDIGTFNLFATATLLRHYRVTVPATTGTTRINREGTEQGSPDQAFPKFKGTGILDWTYHEFGASLTGRYIQHVVEDNGNRLGSRFYTDIQLRWNLHDGFGFALGANNLFNVDPPGCISCGLNNMDPTTYDVPGTFFYARVTYHM
;
A
#
# COMPACT_ATOMS: atom_id res chain seq x y z
N ASP A 1 9.77 -20.47 16.66
CA ASP A 1 8.53 -21.25 16.81
C ASP A 1 7.45 -20.30 17.31
N TYR A 2 6.27 -20.29 16.70
CA TYR A 2 5.15 -19.45 17.12
C TYR A 2 4.12 -20.32 17.84
N SER A 3 3.74 -19.92 19.06
CA SER A 3 2.78 -20.68 19.88
C SER A 3 1.43 -20.93 19.20
N THR A 4 1.00 -20.02 18.31
CA THR A 4 -0.30 -20.09 17.62
C THR A 4 -0.19 -20.50 16.14
N SER A 5 1.00 -20.42 15.54
CA SER A 5 1.18 -20.59 14.10
C SER A 5 2.22 -21.65 13.71
N GLY A 6 2.85 -22.28 14.71
CA GLY A 6 3.83 -23.35 14.56
C GLY A 6 5.16 -22.88 13.99
N SER A 7 5.85 -23.81 13.34
CA SER A 7 7.16 -23.60 12.72
C SER A 7 7.05 -23.55 11.19
N THR A 8 7.91 -22.76 10.57
CA THR A 8 8.05 -22.71 9.11
C THR A 8 9.53 -22.64 8.74
N THR A 9 9.88 -23.33 7.67
CA THR A 9 11.23 -23.29 7.08
C THR A 9 11.20 -22.40 5.86
N THR A 10 12.06 -21.38 5.86
CA THR A 10 12.27 -20.47 4.73
C THR A 10 13.64 -20.70 4.12
N LEU A 11 13.73 -20.63 2.80
CA LEU A 11 14.98 -20.72 2.07
C LEU A 11 15.33 -19.38 1.42
N SER A 12 16.62 -19.07 1.37
CA SER A 12 17.15 -17.94 0.63
C SER A 12 18.45 -18.34 -0.05
N ALA A 13 18.65 -17.85 -1.27
CA ALA A 13 19.87 -18.01 -2.04
C ALA A 13 20.22 -16.66 -2.68
N GLY A 14 21.51 -16.37 -2.78
CA GLY A 14 22.00 -15.16 -3.41
C GLY A 14 23.34 -15.42 -4.09
N ALA A 15 23.58 -14.71 -5.18
CA ALA A 15 24.81 -14.76 -5.93
C ALA A 15 25.23 -13.34 -6.32
N ASN A 16 26.54 -13.08 -6.21
CA ASN A 16 27.17 -11.84 -6.64
C ASN A 16 28.23 -12.21 -7.67
N TRP A 17 28.28 -11.45 -8.76
CA TRP A 17 29.25 -11.66 -9.83
C TRP A 17 29.83 -10.32 -10.29
N GLU A 18 31.14 -10.19 -10.17
CA GLU A 18 31.89 -8.99 -10.50
C GLU A 18 32.84 -9.32 -11.67
N PRO A 19 32.36 -9.27 -12.93
CA PRO A 19 33.18 -9.63 -14.10
C PRO A 19 34.34 -8.66 -14.33
N ILE A 20 34.21 -7.41 -13.89
CA ILE A 20 35.23 -6.36 -13.91
C ILE A 20 35.08 -5.51 -12.64
N GLU A 21 36.13 -4.78 -12.25
CA GLU A 21 36.15 -3.96 -11.02
C GLU A 21 35.06 -2.87 -10.96
N ASP A 22 34.52 -2.47 -12.12
CA ASP A 22 33.56 -1.37 -12.24
C ASP A 22 32.11 -1.85 -12.20
N LEU A 23 31.86 -3.16 -12.29
CA LEU A 23 30.51 -3.69 -12.52
C LEU A 23 30.24 -4.92 -11.67
N LEU A 24 29.27 -4.80 -10.77
CA LEU A 24 28.79 -5.88 -9.91
C LEU A 24 27.35 -6.23 -10.27
N PHE A 25 27.13 -7.49 -10.65
CA PHE A 25 25.80 -8.09 -10.76
C PHE A 25 25.41 -8.79 -9.46
N ARG A 26 24.13 -8.67 -9.09
CA ARG A 26 23.55 -9.31 -7.91
C ARG A 26 22.28 -10.06 -8.32
N GLY A 27 22.11 -11.26 -7.81
CA GLY A 27 20.88 -12.03 -7.93
C GLY A 27 20.49 -12.58 -6.57
N ASN A 28 19.21 -12.52 -6.23
CA ASN A 28 18.70 -13.10 -5.01
C ASN A 28 17.35 -13.79 -5.23
N TRP A 29 17.10 -14.80 -4.41
CA TRP A 29 15.83 -15.50 -4.31
C TRP A 29 15.58 -15.80 -2.84
N ALA A 30 14.39 -15.53 -2.34
CA ALA A 30 14.04 -15.78 -0.96
C ALA A 30 12.59 -16.20 -0.80
N GLN A 31 12.34 -16.99 0.24
CA GLN A 31 11.03 -17.26 0.79
C GLN A 31 10.90 -16.55 2.13
N GLY A 32 9.72 -16.05 2.42
CA GLY A 32 9.39 -15.44 3.70
C GLY A 32 8.02 -15.87 4.16
N PHE A 33 7.71 -15.51 5.40
CA PHE A 33 6.37 -15.66 5.94
C PHE A 33 6.10 -14.57 6.97
N ARG A 34 4.82 -14.30 7.21
CA ARG A 34 4.35 -13.45 8.30
C ARG A 34 3.35 -14.24 9.13
N ALA A 35 3.66 -14.47 10.39
CA ALA A 35 2.68 -15.00 11.33
C ALA A 35 1.58 -13.95 11.57
N PRO A 36 0.29 -14.34 11.70
CA PRO A 36 -0.76 -13.41 12.06
C PRO A 36 -0.45 -12.73 13.39
N SER A 37 -0.68 -11.42 13.45
CA SER A 37 -0.55 -10.65 14.69
C SER A 37 -1.66 -11.00 15.68
N ILE A 38 -1.46 -10.67 16.96
CA ILE A 38 -2.47 -10.86 18.01
C ILE A 38 -3.78 -10.15 17.66
N GLY A 39 -3.71 -8.95 17.07
CA GLY A 39 -4.90 -8.21 16.62
C GLY A 39 -5.65 -8.92 15.50
N GLU A 40 -4.94 -9.57 14.58
CA GLU A 40 -5.57 -10.34 13.50
C GLU A 40 -6.19 -11.65 14.00
N LEU A 41 -5.64 -12.26 15.05
CA LEU A 41 -6.15 -13.52 15.63
C LEU A 41 -7.31 -13.28 16.62
N PHE A 42 -7.17 -12.28 17.48
CA PHE A 42 -8.01 -12.09 18.68
C PHE A 42 -8.60 -10.68 18.79
N GLY A 43 -8.48 -9.86 17.75
CA GLY A 43 -9.09 -8.53 17.70
C GLY A 43 -10.58 -8.59 18.01
N THR A 44 -11.00 -7.80 19.00
CA THR A 44 -12.40 -7.74 19.42
C THR A 44 -13.27 -7.32 18.24
N PRO A 45 -14.44 -7.98 18.02
CA PRO A 45 -15.32 -7.60 16.94
C PRO A 45 -15.74 -6.13 17.03
N SER A 46 -15.60 -5.41 15.92
CA SER A 46 -16.03 -4.03 15.76
C SER A 46 -17.12 -3.95 14.70
N ARG A 47 -18.06 -3.01 14.87
CA ARG A 47 -19.12 -2.76 13.90
C ARG A 47 -18.84 -1.45 13.17
N PHE A 48 -19.10 -1.47 11.87
CA PHE A 48 -19.35 -0.28 11.07
C PHE A 48 -20.54 -0.54 10.16
N ASP A 49 -21.05 0.50 9.51
CA ASP A 49 -22.14 0.39 8.56
C ASP A 49 -21.62 0.71 7.15
N GLN A 50 -21.82 -0.23 6.21
CA GLN A 50 -21.38 -0.10 4.82
C GLN A 50 -22.60 0.09 3.93
N GLU A 51 -22.49 0.95 2.91
CA GLU A 51 -23.51 1.05 1.87
C GLU A 51 -23.44 -0.18 0.95
N ILE A 52 -24.49 -1.00 0.95
CA ILE A 52 -24.57 -2.27 0.22
C ILE A 52 -25.99 -2.43 -0.34
N VAL A 53 -26.09 -2.80 -1.62
CA VAL A 53 -27.37 -3.15 -2.24
C VAL A 53 -27.63 -4.65 -2.06
N ASP A 54 -28.73 -5.01 -1.40
CA ASP A 54 -29.11 -6.40 -1.16
C ASP A 54 -29.78 -6.99 -2.41
N PRO A 55 -29.14 -7.95 -3.12
CA PRO A 55 -29.72 -8.57 -4.32
C PRO A 55 -31.03 -9.32 -4.03
N CYS A 56 -31.31 -9.65 -2.77
CA CYS A 56 -32.55 -10.31 -2.38
C CYS A 56 -33.74 -9.37 -2.17
N SER A 57 -33.55 -8.04 -2.22
CA SER A 57 -34.65 -7.08 -2.12
C SER A 57 -35.62 -7.15 -3.32
N ALA A 58 -35.22 -7.79 -4.42
CA ALA A 58 -36.02 -7.89 -5.64
C ALA A 58 -36.68 -9.28 -5.83
N VAL A 59 -36.82 -10.09 -4.77
CA VAL A 59 -37.41 -11.44 -4.84
C VAL A 59 -38.85 -11.46 -5.38
N GLY A 60 -39.62 -10.38 -5.19
CA GLY A 60 -40.96 -10.22 -5.76
C GLY A 60 -40.97 -9.79 -7.24
N GLY A 61 -39.81 -9.44 -7.81
CA GLY A 61 -39.65 -9.01 -9.20
C GLY A 61 -38.94 -10.04 -10.09
N ALA A 62 -38.46 -9.60 -11.24
CA ALA A 62 -37.73 -10.45 -12.19
C ALA A 62 -36.25 -10.58 -11.80
N ILE A 63 -35.94 -11.50 -10.89
CA ILE A 63 -34.56 -11.95 -10.59
C ILE A 63 -34.31 -13.37 -11.11
N PRO A 64 -33.04 -13.76 -11.34
CA PRO A 64 -32.72 -15.14 -11.73
C PRO A 64 -33.27 -16.17 -10.72
N ALA A 65 -33.82 -17.27 -11.22
CA ALA A 65 -34.47 -18.29 -10.38
C ALA A 65 -33.54 -18.87 -9.30
N ALA A 66 -32.25 -19.04 -9.62
CA ALA A 66 -31.23 -19.48 -8.67
C ALA A 66 -31.06 -18.48 -7.50
N VAL A 67 -31.01 -17.17 -7.80
CA VAL A 67 -30.91 -16.11 -6.79
C VAL A 67 -32.13 -16.14 -5.89
N ARG A 68 -33.33 -16.24 -6.47
CA ARG A 68 -34.58 -16.35 -5.71
C ARG A 68 -34.56 -17.52 -4.73
N THR A 69 -34.17 -18.71 -5.19
CA THR A 69 -34.08 -19.91 -4.35
C THR A 69 -33.11 -19.71 -3.19
N ASN A 70 -31.93 -19.16 -3.46
CA ASN A 70 -30.92 -18.91 -2.43
C ASN A 70 -31.39 -17.86 -1.41
N CYS A 71 -31.99 -16.77 -1.87
CA CYS A 71 -32.55 -15.74 -0.99
C CYS A 71 -33.64 -16.29 -0.06
N ILE A 72 -34.55 -17.12 -0.59
CA ILE A 72 -35.58 -17.78 0.22
C ILE A 72 -34.95 -18.74 1.24
N ALA A 73 -33.93 -19.51 0.83
CA ALA A 73 -33.17 -20.37 1.73
C ALA A 73 -32.43 -19.59 2.83
N GLN A 74 -32.12 -18.31 2.60
CA GLN A 74 -31.55 -17.39 3.59
C GLN A 74 -32.59 -16.71 4.49
N GLY A 75 -33.88 -17.04 4.37
CA GLY A 75 -34.94 -16.50 5.22
C GLY A 75 -35.66 -15.27 4.64
N VAL A 76 -35.49 -14.97 3.34
CA VAL A 76 -36.28 -13.95 2.66
C VAL A 76 -37.68 -14.49 2.35
N PRO A 77 -38.76 -13.79 2.72
CA PRO A 77 -40.12 -14.23 2.42
C PRO A 77 -40.37 -14.49 0.93
N ALA A 78 -40.84 -15.70 0.60
CA ALA A 78 -41.08 -16.13 -0.79
C ALA A 78 -42.18 -15.33 -1.51
N ASN A 79 -43.02 -14.62 -0.76
CA ASN A 79 -44.06 -13.73 -1.27
C ASN A 79 -43.51 -12.39 -1.81
N GLY A 80 -42.20 -12.15 -1.70
CA GLY A 80 -41.57 -10.93 -2.20
C GLY A 80 -41.87 -9.68 -1.38
N SER A 81 -42.34 -9.83 -0.13
CA SER A 81 -42.66 -8.71 0.76
C SER A 81 -41.44 -7.95 1.30
N TYR A 82 -40.25 -8.55 1.21
CA TYR A 82 -39.01 -7.90 1.62
C TYR A 82 -38.59 -6.83 0.61
N VAL A 83 -38.37 -5.61 1.11
CA VAL A 83 -37.76 -4.50 0.38
C VAL A 83 -36.68 -3.90 1.28
N GLN A 84 -35.49 -3.69 0.72
CA GLN A 84 -34.41 -2.98 1.40
C GLN A 84 -34.73 -1.49 1.40
N LEU A 85 -35.13 -0.97 2.57
CA LEU A 85 -35.42 0.46 2.75
C LEU A 85 -34.16 1.29 3.08
N ASN A 86 -33.11 0.65 3.58
CA ASN A 86 -31.84 1.29 3.92
C ASN A 86 -30.67 0.49 3.33
N THR A 87 -29.81 1.17 2.57
CA THR A 87 -28.60 0.59 1.98
C THR A 87 -27.45 0.48 2.97
N GLN A 88 -27.48 1.19 4.09
CA GLN A 88 -26.49 1.02 5.16
C GLN A 88 -26.75 -0.26 5.95
N LEU A 89 -25.93 -1.27 5.70
CA LEU A 89 -26.01 -2.56 6.38
C LEU A 89 -24.90 -2.70 7.45
N PRO A 90 -25.22 -3.28 8.61
CA PRO A 90 -24.25 -3.47 9.69
C PRO A 90 -23.26 -4.60 9.35
N VAL A 91 -21.99 -4.24 9.29
CA VAL A 91 -20.86 -5.15 9.07
C VAL A 91 -20.07 -5.28 10.36
N ILE A 92 -19.82 -6.51 10.79
CA ILE A 92 -18.95 -6.82 11.91
C ILE A 92 -17.64 -7.41 11.38
N THR A 93 -16.55 -6.72 11.67
CA THR A 93 -15.17 -7.18 11.41
C THR A 93 -14.50 -7.55 12.72
N GLY A 94 -13.46 -8.38 12.67
CA GLY A 94 -12.78 -8.82 13.87
C GLY A 94 -11.68 -9.82 13.56
N GLY A 95 -10.96 -10.22 14.61
CA GLY A 95 -9.92 -11.23 14.51
C GLY A 95 -10.48 -12.63 14.21
N ASN A 96 -9.62 -13.49 13.68
CA ASN A 96 -9.92 -14.88 13.39
C ASN A 96 -8.81 -15.79 13.93
N PRO A 97 -9.08 -16.61 14.96
CA PRO A 97 -8.08 -17.52 15.53
C PRO A 97 -7.58 -18.60 14.56
N ASN A 98 -8.30 -18.84 13.46
CA ASN A 98 -7.98 -19.87 12.47
C ASN A 98 -7.08 -19.35 11.33
N LEU A 99 -6.50 -18.15 11.45
CA LEU A 99 -5.59 -17.62 10.44
C LEU A 99 -4.30 -18.43 10.37
N ALA A 100 -3.87 -18.73 9.15
CA ALA A 100 -2.56 -19.29 8.86
C ALA A 100 -1.54 -18.16 8.57
N PRO A 101 -0.23 -18.44 8.70
CA PRO A 101 0.80 -17.53 8.22
C PRO A 101 0.70 -17.22 6.73
N GLU A 102 0.88 -15.94 6.39
CA GLU A 102 1.07 -15.51 5.01
C GLU A 102 2.41 -16.00 4.50
N LYS A 103 2.49 -16.43 3.24
CA LYS A 103 3.75 -16.89 2.63
C LYS A 103 4.16 -15.97 1.50
N SER A 104 5.45 -15.62 1.46
CA SER A 104 6.02 -14.82 0.39
C SER A 104 7.12 -15.57 -0.36
N ARG A 105 7.23 -15.26 -1.64
CA ARG A 105 8.38 -15.62 -2.48
C ARG A 105 8.82 -14.37 -3.23
N SER A 106 10.10 -14.07 -3.16
CA SER A 106 10.70 -12.95 -3.88
C SER A 106 11.93 -13.39 -4.65
N TRP A 107 12.18 -12.70 -5.76
CA TRP A 107 13.46 -12.76 -6.44
C TRP A 107 13.79 -11.39 -7.01
N GLY A 108 15.07 -11.13 -7.15
CA GLY A 108 15.58 -9.89 -7.67
C GLY A 108 16.86 -10.09 -8.45
N ALA A 109 17.11 -9.14 -9.34
CA ALA A 109 18.32 -9.07 -10.14
C ALA A 109 18.73 -7.61 -10.23
N GLY A 110 20.00 -7.32 -9.98
CA GLY A 110 20.49 -5.96 -9.90
C GLY A 110 21.89 -5.80 -10.46
N ALA A 111 22.23 -4.58 -10.80
CA ALA A 111 23.56 -4.20 -11.23
C ALA A 111 24.00 -2.91 -10.52
N VAL A 112 25.26 -2.88 -10.10
CA VAL A 112 25.93 -1.70 -9.57
C VAL A 112 27.08 -1.37 -10.50
N TRP A 113 27.09 -0.15 -11.02
CA TRP A 113 28.12 0.36 -11.91
C TRP A 113 28.87 1.53 -11.27
N ARG A 114 30.19 1.39 -11.17
CA ARG A 114 31.14 2.33 -10.58
C ARG A 114 32.25 2.61 -11.60
N PRO A 115 32.00 3.49 -12.57
CA PRO A 115 32.96 3.72 -13.66
C PRO A 115 34.31 4.25 -13.15
N GLN A 116 35.41 3.65 -13.59
CA GLN A 116 36.78 4.06 -13.26
C GLN A 116 37.11 5.50 -13.64
N PHE A 117 36.54 6.01 -14.75
CA PHE A 117 36.72 7.40 -15.17
C PHE A 117 35.99 8.41 -14.25
N ALA A 118 35.04 7.93 -13.44
CA ALA A 118 34.28 8.73 -12.49
C ALA A 118 34.15 7.98 -11.16
N ARG A 119 35.28 7.72 -10.48
CA ARG A 119 35.37 6.92 -9.23
C ARG A 119 34.47 7.38 -8.07
N ARG A 120 33.89 8.58 -8.16
CA ARG A 120 32.98 9.15 -7.16
C ARG A 120 31.50 9.02 -7.54
N LEU A 121 31.21 8.35 -8.66
CA LEU A 121 29.87 8.03 -9.14
C LEU A 121 29.59 6.55 -8.90
N SER A 122 28.41 6.24 -8.35
CA SER A 122 27.88 4.88 -8.27
C SER A 122 26.43 4.92 -8.73
N LEU A 123 26.12 4.08 -9.70
CA LEU A 123 24.78 3.89 -10.23
C LEU A 123 24.33 2.47 -9.88
N GLU A 124 23.09 2.32 -9.44
CA GLU A 124 22.52 1.03 -9.11
C GLU A 124 21.12 0.93 -9.70
N ALA A 125 20.82 -0.23 -10.28
CA ALA A 125 19.51 -0.56 -10.82
C ALA A 125 19.15 -1.97 -10.37
N ASN A 126 18.02 -2.11 -9.68
CA ASN A 126 17.54 -3.36 -9.12
C ASN A 126 16.13 -3.65 -9.63
N TYR A 127 15.91 -4.83 -10.19
CA TYR A 127 14.59 -5.36 -10.44
C TYR A 127 14.15 -6.22 -9.26
N TYR A 128 12.91 -6.03 -8.82
CA TYR A 128 12.28 -6.87 -7.78
C TYR A 128 11.00 -7.52 -8.30
N ASN A 129 10.75 -8.75 -7.86
CA ASN A 129 9.48 -9.43 -8.05
C ASN A 129 9.08 -10.12 -6.74
N ILE A 130 7.93 -9.75 -6.20
CA ILE A 130 7.44 -10.24 -4.91
C ILE A 130 6.04 -10.80 -5.11
N ARG A 131 5.81 -12.00 -4.56
CA ARG A 131 4.49 -12.63 -4.52
C ARG A 131 4.17 -13.05 -3.09
N VAL A 132 3.06 -12.57 -2.57
CA VAL A 132 2.45 -12.96 -1.30
C VAL A 132 1.21 -13.82 -1.59
N ASN A 133 1.09 -14.95 -0.90
CA ASN A 133 -0.06 -15.84 -1.00
C ASN A 133 -0.68 -16.03 0.39
N GLY A 134 -2.01 -16.11 0.42
CA GLY A 134 -2.78 -16.22 1.67
C GLY A 134 -2.70 -14.96 2.51
N ALA A 135 -2.62 -13.79 1.86
CA ALA A 135 -2.65 -12.50 2.55
C ALA A 135 -3.95 -12.37 3.35
N ILE A 136 -3.81 -11.87 4.58
CA ILE A 136 -4.85 -11.75 5.59
C ILE A 136 -5.66 -10.50 5.27
N GLN A 137 -6.92 -10.70 4.90
CA GLN A 137 -7.84 -9.61 4.62
C GLN A 137 -9.27 -10.04 4.95
N ALA A 138 -10.13 -9.08 5.26
CA ALA A 138 -11.57 -9.33 5.30
C ALA A 138 -12.11 -9.49 3.87
N ILE A 139 -13.07 -10.40 3.68
CA ILE A 139 -13.88 -10.40 2.47
C ILE A 139 -14.82 -9.20 2.56
N ASP A 140 -14.90 -8.41 1.49
CA ASP A 140 -15.85 -7.32 1.40
C ASP A 140 -17.29 -7.82 1.62
N ALA A 141 -18.08 -7.05 2.37
CA ALA A 141 -19.41 -7.46 2.80
C ALA A 141 -20.42 -7.55 1.64
N GLU A 142 -20.27 -6.71 0.62
CA GLU A 142 -21.06 -6.77 -0.61
C GLU A 142 -20.74 -8.05 -1.39
N VAL A 143 -19.46 -8.43 -1.46
CA VAL A 143 -19.04 -9.71 -2.05
C VAL A 143 -19.61 -10.91 -1.29
N LEU A 144 -19.63 -10.89 0.06
CA LEU A 144 -20.22 -11.96 0.87
C LEU A 144 -21.72 -12.11 0.59
N LEU A 145 -22.46 -11.01 0.66
CA LEU A 145 -23.90 -11.00 0.43
C LEU A 145 -24.25 -11.41 -1.00
N GLY A 146 -23.53 -10.85 -1.97
CA GLY A 146 -23.66 -11.16 -3.38
C GLY A 146 -23.36 -12.63 -3.67
N ARG A 147 -22.28 -13.19 -3.13
CA ARG A 147 -21.91 -14.60 -3.34
C ARG A 147 -22.95 -15.54 -2.73
N CYS A 148 -23.43 -15.25 -1.52
CA CYS A 148 -24.49 -16.05 -0.92
C CYS A 148 -25.75 -16.07 -1.80
N ALA A 149 -26.21 -14.89 -2.25
CA ALA A 149 -27.40 -14.80 -3.09
C ALA A 149 -27.21 -15.45 -4.47
N ASN A 150 -26.06 -15.21 -5.14
CA ASN A 150 -25.86 -15.66 -6.51
C ASN A 150 -25.44 -17.13 -6.64
N THR A 151 -24.58 -17.63 -5.74
CA THR A 151 -24.02 -18.98 -5.86
C THR A 151 -24.44 -19.92 -4.74
N GLY A 152 -25.10 -19.44 -3.68
CA GLY A 152 -25.47 -20.26 -2.53
C GLY A 152 -24.24 -20.77 -1.75
N ASP A 153 -23.12 -20.03 -1.78
CA ASP A 153 -21.90 -20.43 -1.08
C ASP A 153 -22.14 -20.53 0.43
N ALA A 154 -21.98 -21.72 0.99
CA ALA A 154 -22.35 -22.01 2.38
C ALA A 154 -21.58 -21.15 3.39
N LEU A 155 -20.29 -20.89 3.15
CA LEU A 155 -19.47 -20.07 4.04
C LEU A 155 -19.90 -18.60 4.01
N SER A 156 -20.17 -18.06 2.82
CA SER A 156 -20.64 -16.68 2.68
C SER A 156 -22.04 -16.52 3.24
N CYS A 157 -22.93 -17.48 3.01
CA CYS A 157 -24.27 -17.48 3.60
C CYS A 157 -24.26 -17.58 5.12
N ALA A 158 -23.37 -18.39 5.70
CA ALA A 158 -23.22 -18.47 7.16
C ALA A 158 -22.74 -17.14 7.80
N ALA A 159 -22.14 -16.24 7.01
CA ALA A 159 -21.73 -14.92 7.46
C ALA A 159 -22.89 -13.91 7.49
N ILE A 160 -24.03 -14.20 6.86
CA ILE A 160 -25.19 -13.31 6.77
C ILE A 160 -26.23 -13.71 7.82
N THR A 161 -26.72 -12.72 8.58
CA THR A 161 -27.87 -12.91 9.47
C THR A 161 -29.02 -12.02 8.99
N ARG A 162 -30.19 -12.63 8.82
CA ARG A 162 -31.44 -11.93 8.44
C ARG A 162 -32.46 -12.03 9.56
N SER A 163 -33.31 -11.02 9.65
CA SER A 163 -34.51 -11.02 10.49
C SER A 163 -35.64 -11.85 9.85
N ALA A 164 -36.72 -12.08 10.60
CA ALA A 164 -37.90 -12.79 10.09
C ALA A 164 -38.58 -12.11 8.89
N SER A 165 -38.39 -10.80 8.71
CA SER A 165 -38.89 -10.06 7.54
C SER A 165 -37.98 -10.16 6.31
N GLY A 166 -36.85 -10.87 6.42
CA GLY A 166 -35.84 -11.00 5.36
C GLY A 166 -34.79 -9.89 5.36
N ALA A 167 -34.91 -8.85 6.20
CA ALA A 167 -33.92 -7.79 6.26
C ALA A 167 -32.59 -8.26 6.88
N VAL A 168 -31.47 -7.90 6.27
CA VAL A 168 -30.13 -8.19 6.80
C VAL A 168 -29.89 -7.41 8.09
N THR A 169 -29.60 -8.12 9.18
CA THR A 169 -29.32 -7.53 10.50
C THR A 169 -27.84 -7.56 10.86
N GLN A 170 -27.04 -8.37 10.15
CA GLN A 170 -25.60 -8.48 10.37
C GLN A 170 -24.89 -9.17 9.19
N ILE A 171 -23.71 -8.68 8.83
CA ILE A 171 -22.76 -9.36 7.94
C ILE A 171 -21.44 -9.54 8.68
N ARG A 172 -20.91 -10.76 8.76
CA ARG A 172 -19.63 -11.06 9.43
C ARG A 172 -18.46 -11.10 8.44
N GLY A 173 -17.75 -10.01 8.31
CA GLY A 173 -16.54 -9.86 7.49
C GLY A 173 -15.25 -10.10 8.26
N PHE A 174 -15.08 -11.27 8.88
CA PHE A 174 -13.86 -11.57 9.65
C PHE A 174 -12.65 -11.80 8.75
N LEU A 175 -11.45 -11.57 9.29
CA LEU A 175 -10.19 -11.73 8.57
C LEU A 175 -9.99 -13.19 8.11
N GLN A 176 -9.48 -13.37 6.89
CA GLN A 176 -9.20 -14.67 6.29
C GLN A 176 -7.95 -14.61 5.39
N ASN A 177 -7.30 -15.76 5.15
CA ASN A 177 -6.16 -15.88 4.23
C ASN A 177 -6.60 -16.00 2.76
N ILE A 178 -7.21 -14.95 2.22
CA ILE A 178 -7.93 -14.99 0.94
C ILE A 178 -7.20 -14.31 -0.21
N ALA A 179 -6.28 -13.40 0.08
CA ALA A 179 -5.73 -12.53 -0.94
C ALA A 179 -4.39 -13.05 -1.48
N SER A 180 -4.10 -12.76 -2.75
CA SER A 180 -2.75 -12.87 -3.29
C SER A 180 -2.31 -11.52 -3.82
N ILE A 181 -1.12 -11.10 -3.41
CA ILE A 181 -0.53 -9.83 -3.84
C ILE A 181 0.70 -10.14 -4.67
N ARG A 182 0.79 -9.57 -5.87
CA ARG A 182 1.98 -9.65 -6.72
C ARG A 182 2.43 -8.26 -7.11
N THR A 183 3.66 -7.92 -6.78
CA THR A 183 4.26 -6.63 -7.11
C THR A 183 5.62 -6.81 -7.80
N ASP A 184 5.87 -6.01 -8.83
CA ASP A 184 7.15 -5.96 -9.51
C ASP A 184 7.47 -4.56 -10.02
N GLY A 185 8.76 -4.26 -10.07
CA GLY A 185 9.25 -2.93 -10.40
C GLY A 185 10.77 -2.85 -10.46
N PHE A 186 11.24 -1.63 -10.68
CA PHE A 186 12.65 -1.30 -10.68
C PHE A 186 12.92 -0.23 -9.64
N ASP A 187 14.01 -0.40 -8.90
CA ASP A 187 14.57 0.62 -8.03
C ASP A 187 15.91 1.10 -8.60
N PHE A 188 16.11 2.41 -8.59
CA PHE A 188 17.31 3.06 -9.07
C PHE A 188 17.92 3.88 -7.96
N THR A 189 19.24 3.83 -7.85
CA THR A 189 20.00 4.66 -6.92
C THR A 189 21.16 5.30 -7.66
N LEU A 190 21.34 6.60 -7.46
CA LEU A 190 22.49 7.37 -7.90
C LEU A 190 23.17 7.96 -6.68
N ASN A 191 24.48 7.74 -6.59
CA ASN A 191 25.34 8.41 -5.64
C ASN A 191 26.45 9.10 -6.41
N TRP A 192 26.63 10.40 -6.20
CA TRP A 192 27.74 11.14 -6.73
C TRP A 192 28.34 12.05 -5.65
N ARG A 193 29.64 11.96 -5.47
CA ARG A 193 30.42 12.85 -4.61
C ARG A 193 31.29 13.74 -5.47
N GLY A 194 31.06 15.03 -5.43
CA GLY A 194 31.86 16.02 -6.15
C GLY A 194 33.30 16.09 -5.64
N PRO A 195 34.22 16.64 -6.44
CA PRO A 195 35.52 17.09 -5.95
C PRO A 195 35.36 18.17 -4.89
N GLN A 196 36.37 18.31 -4.04
CA GLN A 196 36.47 19.49 -3.20
C GLN A 196 36.89 20.66 -4.10
N THR A 197 36.13 21.74 -4.06
CA THR A 197 36.37 22.97 -4.81
C THR A 197 36.53 24.14 -3.85
N ASP A 198 36.97 25.29 -4.36
CA ASP A 198 37.13 26.51 -3.56
C ASP A 198 35.81 27.00 -2.97
N ILE A 199 34.68 26.64 -3.59
CA ILE A 199 33.33 26.96 -3.11
C ILE A 199 32.72 25.82 -2.30
N GLY A 200 33.47 24.78 -1.93
CA GLY A 200 32.99 23.64 -1.15
C GLY A 200 32.85 22.34 -1.95
N THR A 201 32.14 21.38 -1.37
CA THR A 201 31.90 20.06 -1.96
C THR A 201 30.41 19.86 -2.19
N PHE A 202 30.06 19.42 -3.40
CA PHE A 202 28.70 19.03 -3.75
C PHE A 202 28.55 17.51 -3.70
N ASN A 203 27.44 17.02 -3.17
CA ASN A 203 27.05 15.62 -3.24
C ASN A 203 25.66 15.53 -3.83
N LEU A 204 25.44 14.59 -4.74
CA LEU A 204 24.12 14.27 -5.27
C LEU A 204 23.77 12.84 -4.88
N PHE A 205 22.63 12.69 -4.24
CA PHE A 205 22.00 11.41 -3.99
C PHE A 205 20.63 11.42 -4.67
N ALA A 206 20.28 10.34 -5.36
CA ALA A 206 18.92 10.18 -5.85
C ALA A 206 18.47 8.73 -5.77
N THR A 207 17.22 8.52 -5.40
CA THR A 207 16.53 7.24 -5.47
C THR A 207 15.26 7.37 -6.26
N ALA A 208 14.90 6.35 -7.02
CA ALA A 208 13.64 6.31 -7.74
C ALA A 208 13.10 4.89 -7.81
N THR A 209 11.79 4.75 -7.73
CA THR A 209 11.07 3.49 -7.91
C THR A 209 10.14 3.62 -9.11
N LEU A 210 10.25 2.68 -10.04
CA LEU A 210 9.32 2.46 -11.15
C LEU A 210 8.50 1.20 -10.86
N LEU A 211 7.28 1.40 -10.37
CA LEU A 211 6.29 0.35 -10.16
C LEU A 211 5.70 -0.08 -11.51
N ARG A 212 5.90 -1.35 -11.88
CA ARG A 212 5.32 -1.90 -13.11
C ARG A 212 3.94 -2.47 -12.88
N HIS A 213 3.82 -3.32 -11.86
CA HIS A 213 2.59 -4.01 -11.56
C HIS A 213 2.38 -4.08 -10.05
N TYR A 214 1.15 -3.85 -9.63
CA TYR A 214 0.69 -4.15 -8.27
C TYR A 214 -0.68 -4.80 -8.39
N ARG A 215 -0.72 -6.13 -8.33
CA ARG A 215 -1.94 -6.90 -8.56
C ARG A 215 -2.39 -7.56 -7.27
N VAL A 216 -3.66 -7.37 -6.94
CA VAL A 216 -4.32 -7.99 -5.81
C VAL A 216 -5.41 -8.91 -6.35
N THR A 217 -5.34 -10.19 -6.01
CA THR A 217 -6.40 -11.16 -6.29
C THR A 217 -7.23 -11.35 -5.04
N VAL A 218 -8.52 -11.09 -5.12
CA VAL A 218 -9.49 -11.20 -4.01
C VAL A 218 -10.71 -12.03 -4.42
N PRO A 219 -11.45 -12.60 -3.45
CA PRO A 219 -12.79 -13.12 -3.65
C PRO A 219 -13.70 -12.13 -4.40
N ALA A 220 -14.50 -12.64 -5.34
CA ALA A 220 -15.58 -11.88 -6.00
C ALA A 220 -16.92 -12.62 -5.85
N THR A 221 -18.04 -11.99 -6.21
CA THR A 221 -19.37 -12.61 -6.18
C THR A 221 -19.38 -14.00 -6.81
N THR A 222 -18.64 -14.18 -7.90
CA THR A 222 -18.34 -15.48 -8.51
C THR A 222 -16.82 -15.68 -8.61
N GLY A 223 -16.29 -16.71 -7.95
CA GLY A 223 -14.85 -17.04 -8.01
C GLY A 223 -13.95 -15.95 -7.40
N THR A 224 -12.94 -15.53 -8.14
CA THR A 224 -11.99 -14.48 -7.73
C THR A 224 -11.87 -13.43 -8.83
N THR A 225 -11.55 -12.20 -8.42
CA THR A 225 -11.21 -11.11 -9.33
C THR A 225 -9.79 -10.65 -9.08
N ARG A 226 -9.17 -10.07 -10.11
CA ARG A 226 -7.82 -9.49 -10.03
C ARG A 226 -7.92 -7.99 -10.26
N ILE A 227 -7.53 -7.24 -9.25
CA ILE A 227 -7.47 -5.78 -9.26
C ILE A 227 -6.04 -5.37 -9.56
N ASN A 228 -5.85 -4.55 -10.59
CA ASN A 228 -4.56 -3.92 -10.90
C ASN A 228 -4.56 -2.53 -10.27
N ARG A 229 -3.60 -2.24 -9.39
CA ARG A 229 -3.50 -0.97 -8.67
C ARG A 229 -2.44 -0.04 -9.27
N GLU A 230 -1.58 -0.49 -10.18
CA GLU A 230 -0.52 0.38 -10.70
C GLU A 230 -1.04 1.66 -11.38
N GLY A 231 -0.69 2.81 -10.83
CA GLY A 231 -1.15 4.12 -11.29
C GLY A 231 -2.54 4.52 -10.80
N THR A 232 -3.10 3.81 -9.80
CA THR A 232 -4.41 4.13 -9.24
C THR A 232 -4.32 4.67 -7.82
N GLU A 233 -5.37 5.36 -7.40
CA GLU A 233 -5.69 5.68 -6.01
C GLU A 233 -6.80 4.76 -5.53
N GLN A 234 -6.59 4.04 -4.44
CA GLN A 234 -7.58 3.10 -3.91
C GLN A 234 -8.82 3.80 -3.34
N GLY A 235 -8.70 5.06 -2.91
CA GLY A 235 -9.72 5.69 -2.08
C GLY A 235 -9.73 5.07 -0.69
N SER A 236 -10.83 5.11 0.05
CA SER A 236 -10.87 4.65 1.44
C SER A 236 -10.73 3.11 1.60
N PRO A 237 -9.73 2.58 2.36
CA PRO A 237 -8.68 3.30 3.08
C PRO A 237 -7.58 3.80 2.14
N ASP A 238 -7.23 5.08 2.30
CA ASP A 238 -6.41 5.88 1.38
C ASP A 238 -5.09 5.19 1.05
N GLN A 239 -4.80 5.00 -0.24
CA GLN A 239 -3.54 4.42 -0.69
C GLN A 239 -3.29 4.66 -2.19
N ALA A 240 -2.33 5.52 -2.51
CA ALA A 240 -1.86 5.70 -3.89
C ALA A 240 -0.79 4.68 -4.29
N PHE A 241 -0.84 4.28 -5.56
CA PHE A 241 0.15 3.39 -6.18
C PHE A 241 0.80 4.06 -7.41
N PRO A 242 1.53 5.17 -7.24
CA PRO A 242 2.15 5.89 -8.36
C PRO A 242 3.12 4.98 -9.12
N LYS A 243 3.05 5.00 -10.46
CA LYS A 243 3.95 4.22 -11.31
C LYS A 243 5.40 4.65 -11.16
N PHE A 244 5.65 5.93 -10.91
CA PHE A 244 6.99 6.45 -10.67
C PHE A 244 6.99 7.42 -9.49
N LYS A 245 7.95 7.22 -8.60
CA LYS A 245 8.28 8.19 -7.54
C LYS A 245 9.78 8.25 -7.35
N GLY A 246 10.29 9.40 -6.95
CA GLY A 246 11.73 9.55 -6.71
C GLY A 246 12.04 10.70 -5.78
N THR A 247 13.18 10.60 -5.11
CA THR A 247 13.72 11.62 -4.23
C THR A 247 15.16 11.91 -4.64
N GLY A 248 15.49 13.18 -4.86
CA GLY A 248 16.85 13.65 -5.09
C GLY A 248 17.27 14.61 -3.99
N ILE A 249 18.54 14.54 -3.58
CA ILE A 249 19.15 15.40 -2.58
C ILE A 249 20.43 15.96 -3.18
N LEU A 250 20.47 17.28 -3.37
CA LEU A 250 21.69 18.01 -3.63
C LEU A 250 22.19 18.60 -2.31
N ASP A 251 23.34 18.12 -1.87
CA ASP A 251 23.99 18.57 -0.65
C ASP A 251 25.24 19.38 -0.98
N TRP A 252 25.42 20.49 -0.29
CA TRP A 252 26.58 21.36 -0.38
C TRP A 252 27.18 21.56 1.00
N THR A 253 28.49 21.41 1.11
CA THR A 253 29.24 21.63 2.35
C THR A 253 30.46 22.50 2.09
N TYR A 254 30.64 23.53 2.91
CA TYR A 254 31.79 24.44 2.89
C TYR A 254 32.17 24.82 4.33
N HIS A 255 33.29 24.28 4.82
CA HIS A 255 33.73 24.42 6.22
C HIS A 255 32.61 24.08 7.22
N GLU A 256 32.29 24.96 8.17
CA GLU A 256 31.16 24.80 9.10
C GLU A 256 29.77 24.91 8.44
N PHE A 257 29.68 25.47 7.24
CA PHE A 257 28.42 25.73 6.55
C PHE A 257 27.99 24.55 5.68
N GLY A 258 26.68 24.36 5.58
CA GLY A 258 26.13 23.51 4.55
C GLY A 258 24.70 23.86 4.18
N ALA A 259 24.28 23.39 3.01
CA ALA A 259 22.93 23.50 2.52
C ALA A 259 22.53 22.18 1.87
N SER A 260 21.29 21.76 2.05
CA SER A 260 20.72 20.62 1.35
C SER A 260 19.41 21.03 0.70
N LEU A 261 19.25 20.67 -0.57
CA LEU A 261 18.02 20.81 -1.33
C LEU A 261 17.50 19.40 -1.65
N THR A 262 16.30 19.09 -1.21
CA THR A 262 15.62 17.82 -1.46
C THR A 262 14.46 18.04 -2.40
N GLY A 263 14.42 17.29 -3.51
CA GLY A 263 13.29 17.24 -4.43
C GLY A 263 12.59 15.89 -4.36
N ARG A 264 11.27 15.86 -4.17
CA ARG A 264 10.45 14.64 -4.13
C ARG A 264 9.40 14.69 -5.23
N TYR A 265 9.49 13.77 -6.19
CA TYR A 265 8.53 13.66 -7.28
C TYR A 265 7.60 12.46 -7.09
N ILE A 266 6.31 12.68 -7.30
CA ILE A 266 5.26 11.65 -7.31
C ILE A 266 4.48 11.78 -8.62
N GLN A 267 4.43 10.71 -9.41
CA GLN A 267 3.65 10.67 -10.63
C GLN A 267 2.14 10.64 -10.33
N HIS A 268 1.35 11.27 -11.21
CA HIS A 268 -0.10 11.21 -11.18
C HIS A 268 -0.68 9.79 -11.03
N VAL A 269 -1.83 9.72 -10.37
CA VAL A 269 -2.66 8.51 -10.23
C VAL A 269 -4.10 8.80 -10.62
N VAL A 270 -4.90 7.76 -10.80
CA VAL A 270 -6.32 7.84 -11.19
C VAL A 270 -7.18 7.12 -10.16
N GLU A 271 -8.23 7.78 -9.69
CA GLU A 271 -9.23 7.21 -8.78
C GLU A 271 -10.15 6.22 -9.52
N ASP A 272 -10.83 5.35 -8.76
CA ASP A 272 -11.81 4.40 -9.29
C ASP A 272 -13.00 5.08 -10.02
N ASN A 273 -13.33 6.33 -9.66
CA ASN A 273 -14.33 7.16 -10.34
C ASN A 273 -13.81 7.84 -11.63
N GLY A 274 -12.54 7.64 -11.98
CA GLY A 274 -11.88 8.24 -13.15
C GLY A 274 -11.25 9.61 -12.92
N ASN A 275 -11.39 10.21 -11.72
CA ASN A 275 -10.71 11.46 -11.40
C ASN A 275 -9.18 11.29 -11.38
N ARG A 276 -8.45 12.29 -11.85
CA ARG A 276 -6.99 12.23 -12.00
C ARG A 276 -6.30 13.13 -10.97
N LEU A 277 -5.58 12.54 -10.04
CA LEU A 277 -4.70 13.24 -9.11
C LEU A 277 -3.41 13.61 -9.86
N GLY A 278 -3.20 14.90 -10.10
CA GLY A 278 -2.02 15.38 -10.84
C GLY A 278 -0.70 15.08 -10.12
N SER A 279 0.39 14.95 -10.90
CA SER A 279 1.74 14.75 -10.34
C SER A 279 2.12 15.86 -9.35
N ARG A 280 3.02 15.55 -8.41
CA ARG A 280 3.54 16.51 -7.42
C ARG A 280 5.06 16.51 -7.37
N PHE A 281 5.62 17.69 -7.13
CA PHE A 281 7.04 17.89 -6.89
C PHE A 281 7.22 18.76 -5.65
N TYR A 282 7.59 18.15 -4.54
CA TYR A 282 7.90 18.86 -3.30
C TYR A 282 9.37 19.25 -3.27
N THR A 283 9.65 20.45 -2.77
CA THR A 283 11.02 20.94 -2.58
C THR A 283 11.21 21.30 -1.12
N ASP A 284 12.22 20.70 -0.50
CA ASP A 284 12.60 20.97 0.88
C ASP A 284 14.01 21.57 0.90
N ILE A 285 14.25 22.54 1.76
CA ILE A 285 15.58 23.15 1.94
C ILE A 285 15.98 23.11 3.40
N GLN A 286 17.26 22.85 3.67
CA GLN A 286 17.83 22.96 5.00
C GLN A 286 19.22 23.62 4.91
N LEU A 287 19.42 24.67 5.70
CA LEU A 287 20.71 25.30 5.95
C LEU A 287 21.26 24.81 7.29
N ARG A 288 22.56 24.56 7.36
CA ARG A 288 23.24 24.03 8.56
C ARG A 288 24.54 24.75 8.84
N TRP A 289 24.87 24.85 10.12
CA TRP A 289 26.07 25.47 10.65
C TRP A 289 26.60 24.62 11.80
N ASN A 290 27.76 24.02 11.65
CA ASN A 290 28.40 23.19 12.68
C ASN A 290 29.59 23.94 13.28
N LEU A 291 29.41 24.48 14.48
CA LEU A 291 30.46 25.21 15.20
C LEU A 291 31.46 24.24 15.82
N HIS A 292 32.70 24.71 15.98
CA HIS A 292 33.79 23.92 16.55
C HIS A 292 33.57 23.54 18.03
N ASP A 293 32.73 24.29 18.76
CA ASP A 293 32.44 24.10 20.19
C ASP A 293 31.39 23.01 20.47
N GLY A 294 31.16 22.09 19.53
CA GLY A 294 30.19 20.99 19.66
C GLY A 294 28.73 21.38 19.39
N PHE A 295 28.45 22.65 19.10
CA PHE A 295 27.11 23.13 18.72
C PHE A 295 26.85 23.03 17.22
N GLY A 296 25.67 22.55 16.85
CA GLY A 296 25.15 22.56 15.48
C GLY A 296 23.80 23.28 15.40
N PHE A 297 23.63 24.14 14.42
CA PHE A 297 22.37 24.83 14.11
C PHE A 297 21.85 24.39 12.75
N ALA A 298 20.53 24.24 12.62
CA ALA A 298 19.88 24.06 11.34
C ALA A 298 18.60 24.87 11.24
N LEU A 299 18.35 25.44 10.07
CA LEU A 299 17.11 26.08 9.69
C LEU A 299 16.60 25.40 8.43
N GLY A 300 15.33 25.05 8.37
CA GLY A 300 14.78 24.40 7.19
C GLY A 300 13.33 24.76 6.91
N ALA A 301 12.93 24.50 5.67
CA ALA A 301 11.57 24.64 5.19
C ALA A 301 11.22 23.40 4.36
N ASN A 302 10.19 22.68 4.78
CA ASN A 302 9.59 21.61 3.98
C ASN A 302 8.49 22.21 3.11
N ASN A 303 8.36 21.71 1.88
CA ASN A 303 7.43 22.23 0.89
C ASN A 303 7.61 23.74 0.67
N LEU A 304 8.84 24.16 0.35
CA LEU A 304 9.29 25.54 0.18
C LEU A 304 8.40 26.37 -0.77
N PHE A 305 7.84 25.73 -1.79
CA PHE A 305 6.99 26.38 -2.80
C PHE A 305 5.49 26.27 -2.51
N ASN A 306 5.12 25.79 -1.32
CA ASN A 306 3.73 25.64 -0.89
C ASN A 306 2.88 24.88 -1.92
N VAL A 307 3.37 23.72 -2.37
CA VAL A 307 2.65 22.86 -3.31
C VAL A 307 1.58 22.10 -2.54
N ASP A 308 0.32 22.29 -2.91
CA ASP A 308 -0.81 21.59 -2.28
C ASP A 308 -0.90 20.13 -2.78
N PRO A 309 -1.32 19.17 -1.94
CA PRO A 309 -1.65 17.82 -2.39
C PRO A 309 -2.78 17.84 -3.44
N PRO A 310 -2.85 16.86 -4.34
CA PRO A 310 -3.98 16.74 -5.25
C PRO A 310 -5.25 16.39 -4.47
N GLY A 311 -6.37 17.02 -4.84
CA GLY A 311 -7.66 16.65 -4.30
C GLY A 311 -8.02 15.22 -4.70
N CYS A 312 -8.50 14.44 -3.73
CA CYS A 312 -8.91 13.05 -3.89
C CYS A 312 -10.38 12.92 -3.47
N ILE A 313 -11.24 12.55 -4.42
CA ILE A 313 -12.70 12.47 -4.19
C ILE A 313 -13.09 11.14 -3.53
N SER A 314 -12.38 10.06 -3.85
CA SER A 314 -12.59 8.71 -3.32
C SER A 314 -11.87 8.45 -2.00
N CYS A 315 -10.93 9.32 -1.61
CA CYS A 315 -10.23 9.22 -0.33
C CYS A 315 -11.18 9.54 0.83
N GLY A 316 -10.78 9.15 2.03
CA GLY A 316 -11.51 9.37 3.26
C GLY A 316 -11.58 10.85 3.67
N LEU A 317 -11.74 11.07 4.97
CA LEU A 317 -12.21 12.33 5.58
C LEU A 317 -11.48 13.62 5.18
N ASN A 318 -10.27 13.54 4.60
CA ASN A 318 -9.41 14.70 4.36
C ASN A 318 -9.37 15.19 2.89
N ASN A 319 -10.12 14.57 1.97
CA ASN A 319 -10.11 14.91 0.52
C ASN A 319 -8.70 14.92 -0.11
N MET A 320 -7.76 14.18 0.47
CA MET A 320 -6.39 13.96 0.00
C MET A 320 -5.95 12.59 0.50
N ASP A 321 -4.94 11.99 -0.13
CA ASP A 321 -4.28 10.79 0.39
C ASP A 321 -3.09 11.19 1.30
N PRO A 322 -3.23 11.10 2.65
CA PRO A 322 -2.17 11.45 3.59
C PRO A 322 -1.08 10.37 3.66
N THR A 323 -1.28 9.20 3.05
CA THR A 323 -0.27 8.14 3.03
C THR A 323 0.83 8.40 1.99
N THR A 324 0.55 9.26 1.00
CA THR A 324 1.44 9.53 -0.14
C THR A 324 1.88 10.98 -0.23
N TYR A 325 1.00 11.94 0.09
CA TYR A 325 1.24 13.37 -0.13
C TYR A 325 1.43 14.13 1.19
N ASP A 326 2.25 15.18 1.15
CA ASP A 326 2.44 16.07 2.28
C ASP A 326 1.17 16.85 2.62
N VAL A 327 1.03 17.19 3.91
CA VAL A 327 -0.01 18.10 4.40
C VAL A 327 0.17 19.48 3.73
N PRO A 328 -0.92 20.17 3.32
CA PRO A 328 -0.84 21.51 2.74
C PRO A 328 -0.06 22.49 3.62
N GLY A 329 0.67 23.40 2.99
CA GLY A 329 1.46 24.42 3.69
C GLY A 329 2.97 24.24 3.56
N THR A 330 3.70 25.32 3.78
CA THR A 330 5.14 25.31 4.03
C THR A 330 5.41 25.17 5.53
N PHE A 331 6.25 24.21 5.91
CA PHE A 331 6.61 23.99 7.31
C PHE A 331 8.05 24.43 7.58
N PHE A 332 8.20 25.51 8.35
CA PHE A 332 9.50 26.01 8.80
C PHE A 332 9.91 25.40 10.13
N TYR A 333 11.18 25.07 10.29
CA TYR A 333 11.73 24.56 11.54
C TYR A 333 13.14 25.09 11.82
N ALA A 334 13.49 25.08 13.10
CA ALA A 334 14.84 25.34 13.60
C ALA A 334 15.26 24.20 14.52
N ARG A 335 16.53 23.80 14.46
CA ARG A 335 17.12 22.77 15.32
C ARG A 335 18.45 23.23 15.88
N VAL A 336 18.67 22.93 17.16
CA VAL A 336 19.97 23.07 17.84
C VAL A 336 20.39 21.68 18.31
N THR A 337 21.62 21.30 18.03
CA THR A 337 22.24 20.05 18.48
C THR A 337 23.49 20.40 19.29
N TYR A 338 23.72 19.68 20.39
CA TYR A 338 24.95 19.78 21.17
C TYR A 338 25.54 18.38 21.35
N HIS A 339 26.79 18.19 20.91
CA HIS A 339 27.54 16.96 21.12
C HIS A 339 28.50 17.15 22.29
N MET A 340 28.33 16.33 23.33
CA MET A 340 29.18 16.29 24.52
C MET A 340 30.49 15.53 24.28
#